data_AF-A0A540KKY8-F1
#
_entry.id   AF-A0A540KKY8-F1
#
_cell.length_a   1.000
_cell.length_b   1.000
_cell.length_c   1.000
_cell.angle_alpha   90.00
_cell.angle_beta   90.00
_cell.angle_gamma   90.00
#
_symmetry.space_group_name_H-M   'P 1'
#
loop_
_entity.id
_entity.type
_entity.pdbx_description
1 polymer ?
#
loop_
_entity_poly.entity_id
_entity_poly.type
_entity_poly.pdbx_seq_one_letter_code
_entity_poly.pdbx_strand_id
1 'polypeptide(L)'
;MWFGKLSFLLQLFVISSLFQVPAFAIKKSYIVYLGSHAHAPQVSEADLHRVTDSHHEFLGSFLGSTEKAKEAIIYSYKRHINGFATTLEEEEAAQIARVPVKSFLNSARDHEGHGSHTLSTAGGNFVPGANVFGLGNGTAKGGSPKARVAAYKVCWPPINGSECFDADIMAAFDAAIHDGVDVLSISLGGDPSDYFSDGVSIGAFHAVKNGIVVVCSAGNSGPAAGTVSNVAPWMITVGASTLDREFETMIELRNGMRLKGTSLSRPLPDDIFYPLITGAQAKADNASAKDAMLCLGGSLDPKKVKGKILACLRGLSARVDKGQQASLAGAVGMILCNDEASGNELIADPHVRTQKKKKEKEKKKKKESPSAIRSAIMTTARTRDNTVNPMMNASFVEATPFSYGSGHIRPNRAMDPGLIYDLSANDYLDFLCAIGYNKTTIQLFSEGPNYKCPESASLLDFNYPSISVPRLSGSVTVTRRLKNVGSPGTYAVRIKRANGISVSVEPNVLRFKSVGEEKSFRVTLKAKPKRGGVAKGDYVFGGLTWSDGKHYVRSPIVVASAAAV
;
A
#
# COMPACT_ATOMS: atom_id res chain seq x y z
N MET A 1 -70.94 41.65 1.31
CA MET A 1 -70.37 40.61 2.20
C MET A 1 -68.89 40.26 1.93
N TRP A 2 -68.13 41.06 1.16
CA TRP A 2 -66.72 40.77 0.84
C TRP A 2 -65.72 41.74 1.52
N PHE A 3 -66.09 42.99 1.75
CA PHE A 3 -65.22 43.98 2.41
C PHE A 3 -64.97 43.71 3.91
N GLY A 4 -65.94 43.11 4.62
CA GLY A 4 -65.78 42.79 6.05
C GLY A 4 -64.80 41.64 6.35
N LYS A 5 -64.65 40.68 5.43
CA LYS A 5 -63.73 39.54 5.62
C LYS A 5 -62.27 39.90 5.36
N LEU A 6 -62.03 40.85 4.46
CA LEU A 6 -60.67 41.32 4.16
C LEU A 6 -60.10 42.20 5.29
N SER A 7 -60.95 43.04 5.90
CA SER A 7 -60.56 43.87 7.05
C SER A 7 -60.23 43.03 8.29
N PHE A 8 -60.98 41.94 8.52
CA PHE A 8 -60.75 41.03 9.64
C PHE A 8 -59.44 40.22 9.47
N LEU A 9 -59.13 39.78 8.25
CA LEU A 9 -57.87 39.10 7.93
C LEU A 9 -56.66 40.03 8.04
N LEU A 10 -56.79 41.30 7.62
CA LEU A 10 -55.72 42.29 7.75
C LEU A 10 -55.45 42.64 9.23
N GLN A 11 -56.49 42.77 10.05
CA GLN A 11 -56.34 42.97 11.50
C GLN A 11 -55.72 41.77 12.18
N LEU A 12 -56.09 40.54 11.80
CA LEU A 12 -55.44 39.32 12.32
C LEU A 12 -53.97 39.22 11.92
N PHE A 13 -53.60 39.67 10.72
CA PHE A 13 -52.20 39.67 10.27
C PHE A 13 -51.36 40.73 11.00
N VAL A 14 -51.92 41.92 11.25
CA VAL A 14 -51.26 43.00 12.01
C VAL A 14 -51.15 42.66 13.49
N ILE A 15 -52.14 41.99 14.08
CA ILE A 15 -52.06 41.49 15.46
C ILE A 15 -51.06 40.33 15.55
N SER A 16 -51.00 39.44 14.54
CA SER A 16 -50.01 38.36 14.48
C SER A 16 -48.57 38.86 14.32
N SER A 17 -48.34 39.99 13.66
CA SER A 17 -47.00 40.59 13.54
C SER A 17 -46.58 41.36 14.80
N LEU A 18 -47.54 41.88 15.57
CA LEU A 18 -47.30 42.51 16.88
C LEU A 18 -47.06 41.51 18.03
N PHE A 19 -47.41 40.23 17.83
CA PHE A 19 -47.15 39.12 18.76
C PHE A 19 -46.01 38.19 18.30
N GLN A 20 -45.14 38.61 17.38
CA GLN A 20 -43.86 37.94 17.21
C GLN A 20 -42.94 38.33 18.37
N VAL A 21 -42.86 37.45 19.36
CA VAL A 21 -41.76 37.48 20.34
C VAL A 21 -40.46 37.45 19.53
N PRO A 22 -39.50 38.37 19.75
CA PRO A 22 -38.20 38.24 19.10
C PRO A 22 -37.67 36.86 19.45
N ALA A 23 -37.40 36.04 18.44
CA ALA A 23 -36.75 34.76 18.62
C ALA A 23 -35.32 35.07 19.10
N PHE A 24 -35.14 35.19 20.41
CA PHE A 24 -33.81 35.26 21.00
C PHE A 24 -33.13 33.94 20.67
N ALA A 25 -32.04 34.01 19.90
CA ALA A 25 -31.18 32.88 19.67
C ALA A 25 -30.70 32.34 21.03
N ILE A 26 -31.14 31.14 21.39
CA ILE A 26 -30.80 30.53 22.68
C ILE A 26 -29.34 30.12 22.60
N LYS A 27 -28.47 30.85 23.33
CA LYS A 27 -27.07 30.47 23.46
C LYS A 27 -26.94 29.29 24.43
N LYS A 28 -26.23 28.25 24.00
CA LYS A 28 -25.94 27.05 24.79
C LYS A 28 -24.43 26.97 25.05
N SER A 29 -24.03 26.33 26.14
CA SER A 29 -22.63 26.07 26.42
C SER A 29 -22.14 24.85 25.63
N TYR A 30 -21.01 25.01 24.95
CA TYR A 30 -20.35 23.98 24.17
C TYR A 30 -18.90 23.80 24.62
N ILE A 31 -18.40 22.58 24.52
CA ILE A 31 -16.97 22.29 24.62
C ILE A 31 -16.47 22.10 23.19
N VAL A 32 -15.63 23.03 22.74
CA VAL A 32 -14.94 22.91 21.46
C VAL A 32 -13.67 22.11 21.71
N TYR A 33 -13.71 20.82 21.36
CA TYR A 33 -12.57 19.93 21.50
C TYR A 33 -11.65 20.03 20.30
N LEU A 34 -10.45 20.55 20.56
CA LEU A 34 -9.38 20.75 19.61
C LEU A 34 -8.25 19.74 19.93
N GLY A 35 -8.54 18.46 20.16
CA GLY A 35 -7.49 17.43 20.21
C GLY A 35 -6.41 17.60 21.29
N SER A 36 -5.15 17.27 20.97
CA SER A 36 -3.99 17.39 21.85
C SER A 36 -3.08 18.56 21.44
N HIS A 37 -2.43 19.20 22.42
CA HIS A 37 -1.44 20.26 22.18
C HIS A 37 -0.20 19.72 21.44
N ALA A 38 0.46 20.59 20.66
CA ALA A 38 1.71 20.27 19.96
C ALA A 38 2.97 20.40 20.85
N HIS A 39 2.82 20.84 22.10
CA HIS A 39 3.93 21.11 23.02
C HIS A 39 4.36 19.85 23.80
N ALA A 40 5.65 19.80 24.18
CA ALA A 40 6.26 18.72 24.94
C ALA A 40 5.73 18.64 26.40
N PRO A 41 5.99 17.54 27.15
CA PRO A 41 5.46 17.35 28.51
C PRO A 41 5.87 18.42 29.54
N GLN A 42 6.96 19.17 29.28
CA GLN A 42 7.35 20.35 30.06
C GLN A 42 6.93 21.62 29.32
N VAL A 43 5.89 22.28 29.81
CA VAL A 43 5.23 23.42 29.13
C VAL A 43 5.61 24.73 29.82
N SER A 44 6.15 25.69 29.07
CA SER A 44 6.45 27.03 29.59
C SER A 44 5.18 27.89 29.69
N GLU A 45 5.19 28.93 30.52
CA GLU A 45 4.06 29.85 30.66
C GLU A 45 3.75 30.59 29.34
N ALA A 46 4.79 30.89 28.56
CA ALA A 46 4.65 31.47 27.22
C ALA A 46 3.90 30.55 26.24
N ASP A 47 4.08 29.23 26.35
CA ASP A 47 3.37 28.27 25.50
C ASP A 47 1.89 28.17 25.89
N LEU A 48 1.57 28.24 27.19
CA LEU A 48 0.18 28.30 27.65
C LEU A 48 -0.52 29.58 27.18
N HIS A 49 0.20 30.70 27.12
CA HIS A 49 -0.32 31.95 26.55
C HIS A 49 -0.62 31.82 25.06
N ARG A 50 0.32 31.29 24.27
CA ARG A 50 0.12 31.03 22.83
C ARG A 50 -1.09 30.14 22.54
N VAL A 51 -1.28 29.10 23.33
CA VAL A 51 -2.48 28.24 23.25
C VAL A 51 -3.75 29.05 23.46
N THR A 52 -3.75 29.92 24.46
CA THR A 52 -4.90 30.76 24.78
C THR A 52 -5.21 31.73 23.64
N ASP A 53 -4.18 32.35 23.07
CA ASP A 53 -4.33 33.26 21.94
C ASP A 53 -4.89 32.53 20.71
N SER A 54 -4.43 31.29 20.48
CA SER A 54 -4.95 30.46 19.39
C SER A 54 -6.44 30.11 19.55
N HIS A 55 -6.93 29.93 20.78
CA HIS A 55 -8.35 29.71 21.04
C HIS A 55 -9.19 30.95 20.71
N HIS A 56 -8.71 32.14 21.11
CA HIS A 56 -9.36 33.42 20.82
C HIS A 56 -9.38 33.72 19.32
N GLU A 57 -8.29 33.42 18.62
CA GLU A 57 -8.19 33.60 17.17
C GLU A 57 -9.11 32.62 16.43
N PHE A 58 -9.10 31.35 16.83
CA PHE A 58 -9.97 30.32 16.23
C PHE A 58 -11.44 30.70 16.39
N LEU A 59 -11.93 30.98 17.59
CA LEU A 59 -13.32 31.34 17.79
C LEU A 59 -13.64 32.72 17.18
N GLY A 60 -12.69 33.66 17.23
CA GLY A 60 -12.82 34.98 16.64
C GLY A 60 -13.04 34.94 15.14
N SER A 61 -12.49 33.93 14.45
CA SER A 61 -12.73 33.73 13.02
C SER A 61 -14.20 33.41 12.67
N PHE A 62 -14.99 32.89 13.62
CA PHE A 62 -16.41 32.59 13.43
C PHE A 62 -17.32 33.69 13.99
N LEU A 63 -16.93 34.33 15.11
CA LEU A 63 -17.70 35.41 15.73
C LEU A 63 -17.42 36.80 15.11
N GLY A 64 -16.46 36.89 14.18
CA GLY A 64 -16.07 38.11 13.48
C GLY A 64 -15.24 39.09 14.32
N SER A 65 -14.84 38.73 15.53
CA SER A 65 -13.97 39.53 16.41
C SER A 65 -13.31 38.69 17.50
N THR A 66 -12.03 38.93 17.74
CA THR A 66 -11.27 38.32 18.84
C THR A 66 -11.73 38.79 20.22
N GLU A 67 -12.26 40.01 20.34
CA GLU A 67 -12.80 40.51 21.61
C GLU A 67 -14.11 39.80 21.98
N LYS A 68 -15.00 39.57 21.00
CA LYS A 68 -16.19 38.73 21.19
C LYS A 68 -15.84 37.29 21.57
N ALA A 69 -14.75 36.76 21.02
CA ALA A 69 -14.27 35.44 21.38
C ALA A 69 -13.75 35.35 22.83
N LYS A 70 -13.05 36.39 23.31
CA LYS A 70 -12.62 36.47 24.72
C LYS A 70 -13.80 36.54 25.69
N GLU A 71 -14.86 37.27 25.32
CA GLU A 71 -16.08 37.36 26.12
C GLU A 71 -16.92 36.07 26.09
N ALA A 72 -16.91 35.34 24.98
CA ALA A 72 -17.67 34.10 24.82
C ALA A 72 -17.00 32.87 25.43
N ILE A 73 -15.65 32.85 25.52
CA ILE A 73 -14.88 31.74 26.10
C ILE A 73 -14.95 31.77 27.62
N ILE A 74 -15.56 30.73 28.17
CA ILE A 74 -15.72 30.53 29.62
C ILE A 74 -14.42 29.97 30.22
N TYR A 75 -13.77 29.04 29.51
CA TYR A 75 -12.57 28.38 30.01
C TYR A 75 -11.72 27.82 28.88
N SER A 76 -10.40 28.00 28.95
CA SER A 76 -9.45 27.43 27.99
C SER A 76 -8.68 26.26 28.62
N TYR A 77 -8.74 25.09 27.99
CA TYR A 77 -7.95 23.92 28.37
C TYR A 77 -6.57 24.00 27.71
N LYS A 78 -5.52 24.20 28.52
CA LYS A 78 -4.17 24.54 28.00
C LYS A 78 -3.10 23.46 28.23
N ARG A 79 -3.42 22.40 28.99
CA ARG A 79 -2.43 21.42 29.49
C ARG A 79 -2.61 20.02 28.91
N HIS A 80 -3.67 19.32 29.28
CA HIS A 80 -3.85 17.90 28.91
C HIS A 80 -4.72 17.69 27.67
N ILE A 81 -5.61 18.63 27.40
CA ILE A 81 -6.44 18.66 26.20
C ILE A 81 -6.35 20.07 25.61
N ASN A 82 -6.44 20.16 24.30
CA ASN A 82 -6.55 21.41 23.56
C ASN A 82 -8.03 21.65 23.23
N GLY A 83 -8.52 22.83 23.56
CA GLY A 83 -9.93 23.14 23.46
C GLY A 83 -10.38 24.16 24.49
N PHE A 84 -11.64 24.58 24.39
CA PHE A 84 -12.22 25.58 25.28
C PHE A 84 -13.72 25.38 25.45
N ALA A 85 -14.24 25.79 26.60
CA ALA A 85 -15.67 25.91 26.85
C ALA A 85 -16.10 27.32 26.43
N THR A 86 -17.16 27.42 25.63
CA THR A 86 -17.70 28.69 25.12
C THR A 86 -19.21 28.64 25.05
N THR A 87 -19.86 29.80 25.02
CA THR A 87 -21.31 29.92 24.87
C THR A 87 -21.62 30.39 23.44
N LEU A 88 -22.34 29.57 22.67
CA LEU A 88 -22.57 29.79 21.23
C LEU A 88 -24.05 29.63 20.88
N GLU A 89 -24.44 30.25 19.78
CA GLU A 89 -25.69 29.98 19.09
C GLU A 89 -25.59 28.68 18.28
N GLU A 90 -26.73 28.04 18.01
CA GLU A 90 -26.76 26.72 17.38
C GLU A 90 -26.21 26.73 15.94
N GLU A 91 -26.35 27.85 15.24
CA GLU A 91 -25.78 28.05 13.89
C GLU A 91 -24.25 28.22 13.94
N GLU A 92 -23.72 28.99 14.89
CA GLU A 92 -22.28 29.16 15.11
C GLU A 92 -21.62 27.82 15.46
N ALA A 93 -22.26 27.05 16.35
CA ALA A 93 -21.79 25.71 16.71
C ALA A 93 -21.81 24.75 15.51
N ALA A 94 -22.84 24.80 14.66
CA ALA A 94 -22.92 24.00 13.44
C ALA A 94 -21.87 24.40 12.40
N GLN A 95 -21.52 25.68 12.30
CA GLN A 95 -20.45 26.16 11.42
C GLN A 95 -19.07 25.69 11.91
N ILE A 96 -18.80 25.80 13.21
CA ILE A 96 -17.55 25.32 13.82
C ILE A 96 -17.40 23.80 13.65
N ALA A 97 -18.48 23.04 13.84
CA ALA A 97 -18.48 21.57 13.67
C ALA A 97 -18.20 21.12 12.23
N ARG A 98 -18.39 21.99 11.24
CA ARG A 98 -18.10 21.70 9.83
C ARG A 98 -16.66 22.02 9.42
N VAL A 99 -15.90 22.72 10.26
CA VAL A 99 -14.52 23.08 9.95
C VAL A 99 -13.56 21.98 10.42
N PRO A 100 -12.82 21.33 9.51
CA PRO A 100 -11.71 20.47 9.91
C PRO A 100 -10.65 21.35 10.57
N VAL A 101 -10.41 21.12 11.86
CA VAL A 101 -9.51 21.97 12.64
C VAL A 101 -8.08 21.86 12.08
N LYS A 102 -7.60 22.98 11.53
CA LYS A 102 -6.34 23.12 10.79
C LYS A 102 -5.07 22.89 11.61
N SER A 103 -5.14 22.69 12.93
CA SER A 103 -3.99 22.48 13.81
C SER A 103 -3.68 21.00 14.15
N PHE A 104 -4.46 20.02 13.68
CA PHE A 104 -4.25 18.59 14.03
C PHE A 104 -3.36 17.77 13.12
N LEU A 105 -2.91 18.35 12.01
CA LEU A 105 -2.13 17.60 11.05
C LEU A 105 -0.63 17.55 11.41
N ASN A 106 -0.13 18.28 12.41
CA ASN A 106 1.30 18.24 12.75
C ASN A 106 1.62 17.18 13.83
N SER A 107 1.12 15.96 13.66
CA SER A 107 1.49 14.83 14.53
C SER A 107 1.60 13.52 13.77
N ALA A 108 2.35 12.57 14.34
CA ALA A 108 2.45 11.20 13.85
C ALA A 108 1.16 10.38 14.02
N ARG A 109 0.07 10.97 14.56
CA ARG A 109 -1.22 10.28 14.69
C ARG A 109 -1.78 9.97 13.31
N ASP A 110 -2.21 8.73 13.15
CA ASP A 110 -2.88 8.27 11.95
C ASP A 110 -4.37 8.65 12.00
N HIS A 111 -4.83 9.33 10.95
CA HIS A 111 -6.20 9.79 10.78
C HIS A 111 -6.89 9.18 9.56
N GLU A 112 -6.14 8.42 8.75
CA GLU A 112 -6.64 7.78 7.53
C GLU A 112 -6.82 6.27 7.77
N GLY A 113 -5.83 5.62 8.41
CA GLY A 113 -5.90 4.22 8.84
C GLY A 113 -4.88 3.30 8.15
N HIS A 114 -4.36 3.68 6.97
CA HIS A 114 -3.39 2.90 6.19
C HIS A 114 -2.10 2.65 6.97
N GLY A 115 -1.59 3.68 7.67
CA GLY A 115 -0.41 3.54 8.53
C GLY A 115 -0.63 2.54 9.66
N SER A 116 -1.78 2.63 10.35
CA SER A 116 -2.14 1.71 11.44
C SER A 116 -2.35 0.29 10.94
N HIS A 117 -2.98 0.12 9.77
CA HIS A 117 -3.22 -1.17 9.15
C HIS A 117 -1.90 -1.86 8.74
N THR A 118 -1.01 -1.14 8.08
CA THR A 118 0.30 -1.67 7.64
C THR A 118 1.22 -1.96 8.84
N LEU A 119 1.29 -1.05 9.82
CA LEU A 119 2.12 -1.22 11.03
C LEU A 119 1.67 -2.42 11.87
N SER A 120 0.36 -2.57 12.08
CA SER A 120 -0.20 -3.71 12.82
C SER A 120 0.00 -5.04 12.08
N THR A 121 -0.01 -5.04 10.75
CA THR A 121 0.31 -6.22 9.93
C THR A 121 1.78 -6.64 10.07
N ALA A 122 2.71 -5.68 10.16
CA ALA A 122 4.14 -5.97 10.33
C ALA A 122 4.50 -6.36 11.78
N GLY A 123 4.15 -5.52 12.75
CA GLY A 123 4.61 -5.60 14.14
C GLY A 123 3.51 -5.61 15.20
N GLY A 124 2.24 -5.74 14.82
CA GLY A 124 1.12 -5.70 15.77
C GLY A 124 1.16 -6.84 16.79
N ASN A 125 0.85 -6.52 18.05
CA ASN A 125 0.79 -7.50 19.13
C ASN A 125 -0.45 -8.41 18.99
N PHE A 126 -0.52 -9.47 19.80
CA PHE A 126 -1.66 -10.38 19.83
C PHE A 126 -2.91 -9.68 20.39
N VAL A 127 -3.97 -9.61 19.59
CA VAL A 127 -5.28 -9.05 19.96
C VAL A 127 -6.35 -10.13 19.78
N PRO A 128 -6.81 -10.78 20.86
CA PRO A 128 -7.88 -11.78 20.78
C PRO A 128 -9.24 -11.13 20.50
N GLY A 129 -10.12 -11.85 19.80
CA GLY A 129 -11.48 -11.38 19.46
C GLY A 129 -11.53 -10.31 18.36
N ALA A 130 -10.42 -10.07 17.66
CA ALA A 130 -10.37 -9.13 16.55
C ALA A 130 -11.30 -9.61 15.42
N ASN A 131 -12.20 -8.72 15.00
CA ASN A 131 -13.17 -8.98 13.94
C ASN A 131 -13.60 -7.65 13.30
N VAL A 132 -14.11 -7.71 12.07
CA VAL A 132 -14.76 -6.59 11.40
C VAL A 132 -16.22 -6.96 11.22
N PHE A 133 -17.12 -6.31 11.95
CA PHE A 133 -18.56 -6.61 11.96
C PHE A 133 -18.92 -8.08 12.22
N GLY A 134 -18.11 -8.80 13.01
CA GLY A 134 -18.25 -10.24 13.28
C GLY A 134 -17.50 -11.14 12.28
N LEU A 135 -17.05 -10.60 11.14
CA LEU A 135 -16.28 -11.33 10.14
C LEU A 135 -14.80 -11.42 10.53
N GLY A 136 -14.19 -12.56 10.19
CA GLY A 136 -12.77 -12.80 10.43
C GLY A 136 -12.40 -12.96 11.90
N ASN A 137 -13.36 -13.33 12.76
CA ASN A 137 -13.16 -13.49 14.19
C ASN A 137 -11.96 -14.40 14.51
N GLY A 138 -11.05 -13.90 15.33
CA GLY A 138 -9.87 -14.63 15.74
C GLY A 138 -8.91 -13.77 16.56
N THR A 139 -7.65 -14.19 16.61
CA THR A 139 -6.56 -13.38 17.19
C THR A 139 -5.78 -12.70 16.08
N ALA A 140 -5.89 -11.38 15.97
CA ALA A 140 -5.05 -10.59 15.07
C ALA A 140 -3.64 -10.44 15.67
N LYS A 141 -2.62 -10.57 14.83
CA LYS A 141 -1.21 -10.37 15.21
C LYS A 141 -0.35 -10.16 13.96
N GLY A 142 0.69 -9.34 14.07
CA GLY A 142 1.59 -9.04 12.96
C GLY A 142 2.56 -10.17 12.60
N GLY A 143 3.41 -9.89 11.62
CA GLY A 143 4.55 -10.74 11.23
C GLY A 143 5.48 -11.04 12.40
N SER A 144 5.86 -9.99 13.13
CA SER A 144 6.72 -10.06 14.32
C SER A 144 6.05 -9.34 15.51
N PRO A 145 5.14 -10.00 16.25
CA PRO A 145 4.34 -9.36 17.32
C PRO A 145 5.12 -8.82 18.52
N LYS A 146 6.41 -9.13 18.61
CA LYS A 146 7.32 -8.68 19.68
C LYS A 146 8.35 -7.67 19.19
N ALA A 147 8.31 -7.29 17.91
CA ALA A 147 9.18 -6.24 17.40
C ALA A 147 8.82 -4.90 18.05
N ARG A 148 9.83 -4.06 18.25
CA ARG A 148 9.59 -2.64 18.49
C ARG A 148 9.19 -2.01 17.16
N VAL A 149 8.24 -1.09 17.22
CA VAL A 149 7.72 -0.40 16.03
C VAL A 149 7.99 1.10 16.18
N ALA A 150 8.44 1.72 15.10
CA ALA A 150 8.59 3.17 14.97
C ALA A 150 7.77 3.60 13.74
N ALA A 151 7.07 4.73 13.86
CA ALA A 151 6.20 5.25 12.81
C ALA A 151 6.72 6.61 12.35
N TYR A 152 7.05 6.71 11.06
CA TYR A 152 7.46 7.94 10.40
C TYR A 152 6.36 8.34 9.43
N LYS A 153 5.61 9.38 9.77
CA LYS A 153 4.46 9.82 8.97
C LYS A 153 4.94 10.80 7.89
N VAL A 154 4.80 10.38 6.63
CA VAL A 154 5.23 11.14 5.44
C VAL A 154 4.10 11.42 4.44
N CYS A 155 2.92 10.85 4.72
CA CYS A 155 1.73 11.06 3.92
C CYS A 155 0.74 11.90 4.73
N TRP A 156 0.22 12.92 4.07
CA TRP A 156 -0.67 13.94 4.59
C TRP A 156 -1.92 14.00 3.71
N PRO A 157 -3.00 14.66 4.16
CA PRO A 157 -4.16 14.90 3.30
C PRO A 157 -3.72 15.54 1.97
N PRO A 158 -4.33 15.14 0.85
CA PRO A 158 -3.85 15.50 -0.48
C PRO A 158 -3.77 17.01 -0.68
N ILE A 159 -2.61 17.49 -1.12
CA ILE A 159 -2.39 18.85 -1.59
C ILE A 159 -2.14 18.76 -3.10
N ASN A 160 -3.00 19.40 -3.90
CA ASN A 160 -2.94 19.34 -5.38
C ASN A 160 -2.92 17.91 -5.96
N GLY A 161 -3.62 16.97 -5.30
CA GLY A 161 -3.69 15.56 -5.73
C GLY A 161 -2.49 14.70 -5.35
N SER A 162 -1.53 15.23 -4.58
CA SER A 162 -0.40 14.48 -4.03
C SER A 162 -0.52 14.36 -2.50
N GLU A 163 -0.32 13.16 -1.97
CA GLU A 163 -0.48 12.86 -0.53
C GLU A 163 0.85 12.65 0.18
N CYS A 164 1.87 12.13 -0.50
CA CYS A 164 3.19 11.84 0.08
C CYS A 164 4.27 12.53 -0.77
N PHE A 165 5.01 13.47 -0.19
CA PHE A 165 6.02 14.24 -0.92
C PHE A 165 7.42 13.63 -0.73
N ASP A 166 8.26 13.65 -1.77
CA ASP A 166 9.61 13.09 -1.72
C ASP A 166 10.49 13.69 -0.62
N ALA A 167 10.34 14.99 -0.34
CA ALA A 167 11.07 15.66 0.72
C ALA A 167 10.76 15.05 2.11
N ASP A 168 9.49 14.77 2.40
CA ASP A 168 9.06 14.14 3.66
C ASP A 168 9.53 12.68 3.72
N ILE A 169 9.43 11.96 2.60
CA ILE A 169 9.90 10.58 2.47
C ILE A 169 11.40 10.49 2.77
N MET A 170 12.22 11.33 2.12
CA MET A 170 13.66 11.37 2.33
C MET A 170 14.02 11.74 3.77
N ALA A 171 13.35 12.73 4.37
CA ALA A 171 13.55 13.10 5.77
C ALA A 171 13.23 11.94 6.73
N ALA A 172 12.20 11.16 6.45
CA ALA A 172 11.87 9.97 7.23
C ALA A 172 12.89 8.85 7.09
N PHE A 173 13.45 8.64 5.89
CA PHE A 173 14.56 7.69 5.71
C PHE A 173 15.78 8.10 6.53
N ASP A 174 16.17 9.37 6.46
CA ASP A 174 17.32 9.90 7.20
C ASP A 174 17.13 9.72 8.72
N ALA A 175 15.96 10.13 9.24
CA ALA A 175 15.60 9.93 10.64
C ALA A 175 15.59 8.45 11.04
N ALA A 176 15.03 7.56 10.21
CA ALA A 176 14.97 6.13 10.52
C ALA A 176 16.36 5.46 10.51
N ILE A 177 17.24 5.87 9.58
CA ILE A 177 18.64 5.42 9.55
C ILE A 177 19.35 5.88 10.82
N HIS A 178 19.20 7.15 11.19
CA HIS A 178 19.79 7.72 12.40
C HIS A 178 19.28 7.02 13.68
N ASP A 179 17.98 6.71 13.75
CA ASP A 179 17.37 5.99 14.87
C ASP A 179 17.79 4.51 14.96
N GLY A 180 18.46 3.98 13.92
CA GLY A 180 19.03 2.64 13.91
C GLY A 180 17.98 1.53 13.70
N VAL A 181 16.95 1.78 12.88
CA VAL A 181 15.96 0.74 12.56
C VAL A 181 16.58 -0.45 11.81
N ASP A 182 16.05 -1.66 12.00
CA ASP A 182 16.55 -2.86 11.31
C ASP A 182 15.88 -3.13 9.96
N VAL A 183 14.60 -2.77 9.84
CA VAL A 183 13.76 -3.00 8.65
C VAL A 183 12.81 -1.82 8.46
N LEU A 184 12.74 -1.32 7.23
CA LEU A 184 11.78 -0.31 6.79
C LEU A 184 10.69 -0.98 5.94
N SER A 185 9.43 -0.72 6.30
CA SER A 185 8.24 -1.18 5.58
C SER A 185 7.54 0.03 4.98
N ILE A 186 7.52 0.11 3.65
CA ILE A 186 7.15 1.31 2.92
C ILE A 186 6.06 0.94 1.91
N SER A 187 4.81 1.24 2.24
CA SER A 187 3.65 0.96 1.39
C SER A 187 3.22 2.21 0.62
N LEU A 188 4.18 2.83 -0.07
CA LEU A 188 4.01 4.01 -0.90
C LEU A 188 4.88 3.85 -2.17
N GLY A 189 4.57 4.63 -3.19
CA GLY A 189 5.28 4.60 -4.47
C GLY A 189 4.52 5.39 -5.53
N GLY A 190 5.25 6.08 -6.39
CA GLY A 190 4.72 6.80 -7.54
C GLY A 190 4.84 6.01 -8.84
N ASP A 191 4.69 6.71 -9.97
CA ASP A 191 5.05 6.14 -11.27
C ASP A 191 6.56 5.85 -11.33
N PRO A 192 6.99 4.77 -12.00
CA PRO A 192 8.39 4.42 -12.09
C PRO A 192 9.17 5.54 -12.81
N SER A 193 10.13 6.12 -12.10
CA SER A 193 11.04 7.14 -12.62
C SER A 193 12.51 6.71 -12.49
N ASP A 194 13.42 7.57 -12.94
CA ASP A 194 14.86 7.33 -12.77
C ASP A 194 15.22 7.25 -11.27
N TYR A 195 16.19 6.41 -10.89
CA TYR A 195 16.52 6.19 -9.47
C TYR A 195 16.94 7.47 -8.74
N PHE A 196 17.44 8.49 -9.44
CA PHE A 196 17.83 9.79 -8.88
C PHE A 196 16.71 10.82 -8.83
N SER A 197 15.58 10.54 -9.47
CA SER A 197 14.37 11.37 -9.38
C SER A 197 13.31 10.79 -8.45
N ASP A 198 13.58 9.65 -7.82
CA ASP A 198 12.65 8.96 -6.93
C ASP A 198 13.15 9.00 -5.48
N GLY A 199 12.45 9.74 -4.61
CA GLY A 199 12.80 9.90 -3.20
C GLY A 199 12.85 8.57 -2.45
N VAL A 200 12.02 7.59 -2.85
CA VAL A 200 12.01 6.25 -2.27
C VAL A 200 13.28 5.48 -2.65
N SER A 201 13.67 5.49 -3.92
CA SER A 201 14.89 4.85 -4.41
C SER A 201 16.14 5.41 -3.73
N ILE A 202 16.25 6.74 -3.61
CA ILE A 202 17.37 7.41 -2.94
C ILE A 202 17.43 6.99 -1.48
N GLY A 203 16.38 7.23 -0.71
CA GLY A 203 16.36 6.90 0.72
C GLY A 203 16.61 5.41 0.98
N ALA A 204 16.06 4.53 0.14
CA ALA A 204 16.26 3.10 0.25
C ALA A 204 17.72 2.67 0.02
N PHE A 205 18.45 3.34 -0.87
CA PHE A 205 19.86 3.04 -1.10
C PHE A 205 20.70 3.32 0.15
N HIS A 206 20.54 4.51 0.76
CA HIS A 206 21.26 4.88 1.98
C HIS A 206 20.89 3.96 3.15
N ALA A 207 19.63 3.54 3.26
CA ALA A 207 19.19 2.56 4.26
C ALA A 207 19.89 1.20 4.06
N VAL A 208 19.91 0.67 2.83
CA VAL A 208 20.55 -0.62 2.51
C VAL A 208 22.07 -0.57 2.71
N LYS A 209 22.71 0.55 2.36
CA LYS A 209 24.13 0.80 2.64
C LYS A 209 24.44 0.74 4.15
N ASN A 210 23.52 1.20 4.99
CA ASN A 210 23.60 1.09 6.46
C ASN A 210 23.11 -0.27 7.02
N GLY A 211 22.88 -1.26 6.15
CA GLY A 211 22.48 -2.61 6.57
C GLY A 211 21.01 -2.73 7.01
N ILE A 212 20.16 -1.80 6.59
CA ILE A 212 18.71 -1.79 6.85
C ILE A 212 17.98 -2.42 5.67
N VAL A 213 17.05 -3.33 5.93
CA VAL A 213 16.25 -3.95 4.86
C VAL A 213 15.09 -3.05 4.50
N VAL A 214 14.90 -2.74 3.22
CA VAL A 214 13.79 -1.92 2.74
C VAL A 214 12.80 -2.78 1.94
N VAL A 215 11.54 -2.79 2.37
CA VAL A 215 10.45 -3.54 1.75
C VAL A 215 9.41 -2.57 1.21
N CYS A 216 9.14 -2.65 -0.09
CA CYS A 216 8.23 -1.75 -0.78
C CYS A 216 7.12 -2.51 -1.51
N SER A 217 5.94 -1.89 -1.66
CA SER A 217 4.84 -2.43 -2.48
C SER A 217 5.13 -2.32 -3.97
N ALA A 218 4.66 -3.28 -4.77
CA ALA A 218 4.78 -3.23 -6.24
C ALA A 218 3.88 -2.17 -6.90
N GLY A 219 2.84 -1.69 -6.21
CA GLY A 219 1.80 -0.81 -6.74
C GLY A 219 0.51 -1.57 -7.07
N ASN A 220 -0.56 -0.82 -7.33
CA ASN A 220 -1.92 -1.34 -7.55
C ASN A 220 -2.45 -1.09 -8.97
N SER A 221 -1.56 -0.70 -9.90
CA SER A 221 -1.91 -0.28 -11.27
C SER A 221 -1.90 -1.43 -12.29
N GLY A 222 -1.80 -2.69 -11.84
CA GLY A 222 -1.93 -3.87 -12.70
C GLY A 222 -3.32 -3.98 -13.35
N PRO A 223 -3.54 -4.96 -14.27
CA PRO A 223 -2.67 -6.09 -14.59
C PRO A 223 -1.78 -5.90 -15.83
N ALA A 224 -1.80 -4.73 -16.47
CA ALA A 224 -1.00 -4.46 -17.66
C ALA A 224 0.52 -4.57 -17.37
N ALA A 225 1.30 -4.93 -18.39
CA ALA A 225 2.75 -5.03 -18.25
C ALA A 225 3.39 -3.66 -17.97
N GLY A 226 4.47 -3.62 -17.17
CA GLY A 226 5.21 -2.39 -16.89
C GLY A 226 4.56 -1.45 -15.88
N THR A 227 3.60 -1.92 -15.09
CA THR A 227 2.83 -1.11 -14.12
C THR A 227 3.42 -1.12 -12.70
N VAL A 228 4.63 -1.66 -12.52
CA VAL A 228 5.31 -1.71 -11.22
C VAL A 228 5.95 -0.36 -10.88
N SER A 229 5.78 0.09 -9.63
CA SER A 229 6.29 1.38 -9.15
C SER A 229 7.73 1.30 -8.62
N ASN A 230 7.92 0.54 -7.52
CA ASN A 230 9.20 0.50 -6.79
C ASN A 230 10.18 -0.47 -7.46
N VAL A 231 11.03 0.02 -8.37
CA VAL A 231 11.87 -0.82 -9.25
C VAL A 231 13.35 -0.91 -8.85
N ALA A 232 13.81 -0.15 -7.86
CA ALA A 232 15.23 -0.12 -7.53
C ALA A 232 15.78 -1.47 -7.03
N PRO A 233 16.96 -1.90 -7.50
CA PRO A 233 17.49 -3.24 -7.23
C PRO A 233 18.05 -3.43 -5.82
N TRP A 234 18.03 -2.43 -4.95
CA TRP A 234 18.37 -2.58 -3.52
C TRP A 234 17.13 -2.80 -2.64
N MET A 235 15.92 -2.63 -3.18
CA MET A 235 14.67 -2.84 -2.45
C MET A 235 14.15 -4.29 -2.57
N ILE A 236 13.24 -4.66 -1.67
CA ILE A 236 12.39 -5.85 -1.81
C ILE A 236 11.00 -5.40 -2.25
N THR A 237 10.70 -5.54 -3.54
CA THR A 237 9.39 -5.18 -4.11
C THR A 237 8.41 -6.34 -4.01
N VAL A 238 7.25 -6.11 -3.38
CA VAL A 238 6.28 -7.14 -3.01
C VAL A 238 4.99 -6.97 -3.81
N GLY A 239 4.64 -8.00 -4.61
CA GLY A 239 3.33 -8.12 -5.23
C GLY A 239 2.30 -8.75 -4.30
N ALA A 240 1.02 -8.51 -4.57
CA ALA A 240 -0.10 -9.06 -3.79
C ALA A 240 -0.60 -10.39 -4.36
N SER A 241 -1.05 -11.29 -3.48
CA SER A 241 -1.71 -12.55 -3.84
C SER A 241 -2.84 -12.85 -2.85
N THR A 242 -3.85 -13.58 -3.31
CA THR A 242 -4.99 -14.00 -2.47
C THR A 242 -4.60 -15.09 -1.47
N LEU A 243 -5.43 -15.24 -0.43
CA LEU A 243 -5.35 -16.32 0.56
C LEU A 243 -6.40 -17.39 0.27
N ASP A 244 -6.36 -18.49 1.02
CA ASP A 244 -7.37 -19.57 0.98
C ASP A 244 -8.70 -19.21 1.67
N ARG A 245 -8.75 -18.07 2.36
CA ARG A 245 -9.96 -17.55 3.01
C ARG A 245 -10.64 -16.54 2.09
N GLU A 246 -11.88 -16.84 1.72
CA GLU A 246 -12.76 -15.94 0.98
C GLU A 246 -13.92 -15.47 1.87
N PHE A 247 -14.34 -14.21 1.70
CA PHE A 247 -15.56 -13.68 2.29
C PHE A 247 -16.63 -13.64 1.20
N GLU A 248 -17.21 -14.80 0.93
CA GLU A 248 -18.13 -14.99 -0.17
C GLU A 248 -19.50 -14.40 0.17
N THR A 249 -20.14 -13.80 -0.84
CA THR A 249 -21.53 -13.37 -0.77
C THR A 249 -22.22 -13.77 -2.06
N MET A 250 -23.31 -14.50 -1.95
CA MET A 250 -24.11 -14.92 -3.10
C MET A 250 -25.20 -13.88 -3.36
N ILE A 251 -25.30 -13.43 -4.61
CA ILE A 251 -26.37 -12.56 -5.06
C ILE A 251 -27.29 -13.40 -5.93
N GLU A 252 -28.55 -13.51 -5.52
CA GLU A 252 -29.60 -14.17 -6.31
C GLU A 252 -30.52 -13.11 -6.93
N LEU A 253 -30.58 -13.07 -8.25
CA LEU A 253 -31.49 -12.21 -8.98
C LEU A 253 -32.81 -12.94 -9.24
N ARG A 254 -33.91 -12.17 -9.38
CA ARG A 254 -35.26 -12.71 -9.59
C ARG A 254 -35.38 -13.64 -10.82
N ASN A 255 -34.49 -13.51 -11.80
CA ASN A 255 -34.43 -14.36 -12.98
C ASN A 255 -33.75 -15.74 -12.72
N GLY A 256 -33.42 -16.06 -11.47
CA GLY A 256 -32.73 -17.29 -11.09
C GLY A 256 -31.21 -17.25 -11.30
N MET A 257 -30.66 -16.14 -11.78
CA MET A 257 -29.22 -15.98 -11.94
C MET A 257 -28.57 -15.82 -10.57
N ARG A 258 -27.57 -16.65 -10.29
CA ARG A 258 -26.75 -16.62 -9.08
C ARG A 258 -25.36 -16.12 -9.41
N LEU A 259 -24.98 -15.01 -8.79
CA LEU A 259 -23.67 -14.39 -8.94
C LEU A 259 -22.88 -14.55 -7.65
N LYS A 260 -21.66 -15.08 -7.76
CA LYS A 260 -20.72 -15.15 -6.64
C LYS A 260 -19.98 -13.81 -6.55
N GLY A 261 -20.14 -13.11 -5.45
CA GLY A 261 -19.42 -11.88 -5.13
C GLY A 261 -18.62 -12.02 -3.83
N THR A 262 -18.00 -10.91 -3.41
CA THR A 262 -17.30 -10.83 -2.12
C THR A 262 -17.71 -9.57 -1.37
N SER A 263 -17.92 -9.68 -0.05
CA SER A 263 -18.27 -8.54 0.79
C SER A 263 -17.82 -8.74 2.24
N LEU A 264 -17.51 -7.62 2.91
CA LEU A 264 -17.29 -7.54 4.35
C LEU A 264 -18.44 -6.83 5.07
N SER A 265 -19.54 -6.53 4.37
CA SER A 265 -20.73 -5.92 4.96
C SER A 265 -21.54 -6.94 5.75
N ARG A 266 -22.39 -6.45 6.67
CA ARG A 266 -23.46 -7.28 7.22
C ARG A 266 -24.40 -7.70 6.09
N PRO A 267 -24.88 -8.96 6.08
CA PRO A 267 -25.84 -9.42 5.09
C PRO A 267 -27.17 -8.65 5.23
N LEU A 268 -27.84 -8.44 4.11
CA LEU A 268 -29.24 -8.00 4.09
C LEU A 268 -30.15 -9.16 4.52
N PRO A 269 -31.38 -8.89 4.99
CA PRO A 269 -32.34 -9.95 5.30
C PRO A 269 -32.62 -10.84 4.08
N ASP A 270 -32.50 -12.15 4.24
CA ASP A 270 -32.60 -13.14 3.14
C ASP A 270 -34.02 -13.28 2.56
N ASP A 271 -35.04 -12.81 3.29
CA ASP A 271 -36.46 -12.93 2.95
C ASP A 271 -37.03 -11.73 2.18
N ILE A 272 -36.20 -10.73 1.85
CA ILE A 272 -36.64 -9.48 1.22
C ILE A 272 -35.95 -9.28 -0.13
N PHE A 273 -36.75 -9.19 -1.20
CA PHE A 273 -36.28 -8.78 -2.51
C PHE A 273 -36.29 -7.26 -2.64
N TYR A 274 -35.14 -6.68 -2.99
CA TYR A 274 -34.99 -5.26 -3.25
C TYR A 274 -34.93 -4.97 -4.75
N PRO A 275 -35.53 -3.86 -5.23
CA PRO A 275 -35.36 -3.46 -6.63
C PRO A 275 -33.90 -3.09 -6.91
N LEU A 276 -33.40 -3.49 -8.09
CA LEU A 276 -32.06 -3.17 -8.56
C LEU A 276 -32.11 -1.96 -9.51
N ILE A 277 -31.19 -1.00 -9.35
CA ILE A 277 -31.05 0.17 -10.22
C ILE A 277 -29.57 0.39 -10.56
N THR A 278 -29.26 0.79 -11.80
CA THR A 278 -27.88 1.12 -12.17
C THR A 278 -27.54 2.56 -11.83
N GLY A 279 -26.25 2.86 -11.61
CA GLY A 279 -25.77 4.23 -11.40
C GLY A 279 -26.23 5.20 -12.49
N ALA A 280 -26.19 4.78 -13.77
CA ALA A 280 -26.69 5.62 -14.87
C ALA A 280 -28.19 5.92 -14.81
N GLN A 281 -29.02 4.98 -14.33
CA GLN A 281 -30.46 5.22 -14.11
C GLN A 281 -30.73 6.08 -12.87
N ALA A 282 -29.84 5.99 -11.88
CA ALA A 282 -29.87 6.76 -10.65
C ALA A 282 -29.30 8.19 -10.79
N LYS A 283 -28.92 8.62 -11.98
CA LYS A 283 -28.28 9.91 -12.26
C LYS A 283 -29.09 11.10 -11.71
N ALA A 284 -28.41 12.00 -11.00
CA ALA A 284 -28.91 13.32 -10.66
C ALA A 284 -29.02 14.21 -11.90
N ASP A 285 -29.94 15.17 -11.90
CA ASP A 285 -30.22 15.97 -13.10
C ASP A 285 -29.00 16.76 -13.57
N ASN A 286 -28.16 17.22 -12.64
CA ASN A 286 -26.93 17.97 -12.88
C ASN A 286 -25.66 17.11 -13.12
N ALA A 287 -25.78 15.78 -13.15
CA ALA A 287 -24.63 14.88 -13.27
C ALA A 287 -24.55 14.19 -14.64
N SER A 288 -23.35 13.73 -15.02
CA SER A 288 -23.13 12.86 -16.18
C SER A 288 -23.57 11.42 -15.88
N ALA A 289 -24.09 10.72 -16.89
CA ALA A 289 -24.41 9.29 -16.76
C ALA A 289 -23.16 8.45 -16.46
N LYS A 290 -21.99 8.87 -16.96
CA LYS A 290 -20.70 8.21 -16.70
C LYS A 290 -20.29 8.35 -15.23
N ASP A 291 -20.43 9.55 -14.68
CA ASP A 291 -20.09 9.85 -13.28
C ASP A 291 -21.04 9.13 -12.31
N ALA A 292 -22.33 9.10 -12.65
CA ALA A 292 -23.34 8.38 -11.90
C ALA A 292 -23.13 6.85 -11.96
N MET A 293 -22.69 6.31 -13.10
CA MET A 293 -22.32 4.89 -13.22
C MET A 293 -21.14 4.52 -12.31
N LEU A 294 -20.22 5.47 -12.08
CA LEU A 294 -19.12 5.34 -11.14
C LEU A 294 -19.51 5.72 -9.69
N CYS A 295 -20.76 6.13 -9.44
CA CYS A 295 -21.24 6.51 -8.11
C CYS A 295 -20.35 7.57 -7.44
N LEU A 296 -19.92 8.57 -8.21
CA LEU A 296 -19.13 9.70 -7.70
C LEU A 296 -19.97 10.59 -6.77
N GLY A 297 -19.31 11.28 -5.85
CA GLY A 297 -19.97 12.20 -4.92
C GLY A 297 -20.84 13.23 -5.63
N GLY A 298 -22.11 13.33 -5.22
CA GLY A 298 -23.08 14.27 -5.81
C GLY A 298 -23.68 13.84 -7.16
N SER A 299 -23.34 12.67 -7.70
CA SER A 299 -23.83 12.21 -9.01
C SER A 299 -25.15 11.43 -8.99
N LEU A 300 -25.61 11.03 -7.79
CA LEU A 300 -26.77 10.16 -7.58
C LEU A 300 -27.97 10.94 -7.06
N ASP A 301 -29.16 10.67 -7.61
CA ASP A 301 -30.44 11.23 -7.14
C ASP A 301 -31.01 10.39 -5.98
N PRO A 302 -31.09 10.94 -4.75
CA PRO A 302 -31.62 10.21 -3.61
C PRO A 302 -33.06 9.71 -3.81
N LYS A 303 -33.89 10.42 -4.58
CA LYS A 303 -35.28 10.01 -4.84
C LYS A 303 -35.36 8.74 -5.68
N LYS A 304 -34.40 8.56 -6.61
CA LYS A 304 -34.35 7.38 -7.49
C LYS A 304 -33.75 6.16 -6.78
N VAL A 305 -32.81 6.40 -5.87
CA VAL A 305 -31.99 5.37 -5.18
C VAL A 305 -32.65 4.82 -3.91
N LYS A 306 -33.43 5.63 -3.19
CA LYS A 306 -34.01 5.26 -1.89
C LYS A 306 -34.72 3.90 -1.91
N GLY A 307 -34.30 3.00 -1.02
CA GLY A 307 -34.93 1.68 -0.85
C GLY A 307 -34.51 0.61 -1.88
N LYS A 308 -33.53 0.92 -2.75
CA LYS A 308 -33.06 0.02 -3.82
C LYS A 308 -31.62 -0.41 -3.62
N ILE A 309 -31.23 -1.50 -4.28
CA ILE A 309 -29.83 -1.91 -4.43
C ILE A 309 -29.25 -1.17 -5.64
N LEU A 310 -28.14 -0.47 -5.43
CA LEU A 310 -27.48 0.31 -6.47
C LEU A 310 -26.34 -0.50 -7.11
N ALA A 311 -26.33 -0.63 -8.44
CA ALA A 311 -25.23 -1.23 -9.18
C ALA A 311 -24.28 -0.13 -9.70
N CYS A 312 -23.03 -0.16 -9.24
CA CYS A 312 -21.97 0.80 -9.58
C CYS A 312 -20.83 0.07 -10.31
N LEU A 313 -20.10 0.79 -11.17
CA LEU A 313 -18.84 0.31 -11.75
C LEU A 313 -17.62 0.78 -10.95
N ARG A 314 -16.61 -0.08 -10.91
CA ARG A 314 -15.27 0.26 -10.41
C ARG A 314 -14.63 1.37 -11.27
N GLY A 315 -13.82 2.21 -10.64
CA GLY A 315 -12.99 3.23 -11.32
C GLY A 315 -13.04 4.62 -10.67
N LEU A 316 -12.01 5.42 -10.93
CA LEU A 316 -11.77 6.80 -10.45
C LEU A 316 -11.72 7.00 -8.93
N SER A 317 -12.78 6.66 -8.19
CA SER A 317 -12.86 6.79 -6.73
C SER A 317 -12.62 5.46 -6.00
N ALA A 318 -12.27 5.55 -4.72
CA ALA A 318 -12.09 4.39 -3.86
C ALA A 318 -13.37 3.53 -3.79
N ARG A 319 -13.21 2.20 -3.73
CA ARG A 319 -14.33 1.25 -3.68
C ARG A 319 -15.26 1.49 -2.49
N VAL A 320 -14.67 1.83 -1.34
CA VAL A 320 -15.40 2.12 -0.10
C VAL A 320 -16.16 3.44 -0.19
N ASP A 321 -15.58 4.48 -0.79
CA ASP A 321 -16.24 5.77 -1.01
C ASP A 321 -17.52 5.60 -1.85
N LYS A 322 -17.50 4.79 -2.91
CA LYS A 322 -18.72 4.48 -3.69
C LYS A 322 -19.83 3.89 -2.82
N GLY A 323 -19.48 3.00 -1.89
CA GLY A 323 -20.43 2.44 -0.92
C GLY A 323 -20.98 3.50 0.03
N GLN A 324 -20.14 4.44 0.46
CA GLN A 324 -20.56 5.59 1.26
C GLN A 324 -21.51 6.50 0.46
N GLN A 325 -21.21 6.83 -0.79
CA GLN A 325 -22.09 7.64 -1.64
C GLN A 325 -23.45 6.96 -1.89
N ALA A 326 -23.45 5.65 -2.13
CA ALA A 326 -24.68 4.86 -2.25
C ALA A 326 -25.52 4.92 -0.97
N SER A 327 -24.87 4.78 0.20
CA SER A 327 -25.54 4.88 1.50
C SER A 327 -26.10 6.29 1.75
N LEU A 328 -25.34 7.35 1.46
CA LEU A 328 -25.77 8.74 1.57
C LEU A 328 -26.97 9.05 0.65
N ALA A 329 -27.02 8.44 -0.53
CA ALA A 329 -28.16 8.54 -1.45
C ALA A 329 -29.39 7.71 -1.00
N GLY A 330 -29.28 6.93 0.08
CA GLY A 330 -30.38 6.14 0.64
C GLY A 330 -30.54 4.75 0.04
N ALA A 331 -29.52 4.21 -0.63
CA ALA A 331 -29.51 2.83 -1.09
C ALA A 331 -29.53 1.87 0.11
N VAL A 332 -30.24 0.74 -0.03
CA VAL A 332 -30.24 -0.32 1.00
C VAL A 332 -29.00 -1.21 0.88
N GLY A 333 -28.37 -1.23 -0.29
CA GLY A 333 -27.17 -2.00 -0.58
C GLY A 333 -26.56 -1.56 -1.91
N MET A 334 -25.35 -2.03 -2.18
CA MET A 334 -24.63 -1.73 -3.41
C MET A 334 -24.01 -3.00 -3.98
N ILE A 335 -24.08 -3.17 -5.29
CA ILE A 335 -23.31 -4.16 -6.04
C ILE A 335 -22.23 -3.40 -6.80
N LEU A 336 -20.96 -3.63 -6.46
CA LEU A 336 -19.84 -3.07 -7.20
C LEU A 336 -19.39 -4.07 -8.27
N CYS A 337 -19.61 -3.70 -9.52
CA CYS A 337 -19.21 -4.48 -10.68
C CYS A 337 -17.80 -4.09 -11.15
N ASN A 338 -17.00 -5.07 -11.52
CA ASN A 338 -15.70 -4.82 -12.16
C ASN A 338 -15.90 -4.22 -13.56
N ASP A 339 -14.94 -3.40 -13.97
CA ASP A 339 -14.80 -2.99 -15.36
C ASP A 339 -14.08 -4.08 -16.17
N GLU A 340 -14.06 -3.92 -17.50
CA GLU A 340 -13.42 -4.87 -18.42
C GLU A 340 -11.91 -5.04 -18.11
N ALA A 341 -11.24 -3.96 -17.69
CA ALA A 341 -9.82 -3.98 -17.35
C ALA A 341 -9.50 -4.79 -16.07
N SER A 342 -10.40 -4.77 -15.08
CA SER A 342 -10.25 -5.55 -13.83
C SER A 342 -10.72 -7.01 -13.98
N GLY A 343 -11.46 -7.34 -15.05
CA GLY A 343 -11.92 -8.69 -15.34
C GLY A 343 -12.69 -9.34 -14.18
N ASN A 344 -12.36 -10.59 -13.87
CA ASN A 344 -13.00 -11.39 -12.82
C ASN A 344 -12.34 -11.23 -11.43
N GLU A 345 -11.60 -10.15 -11.21
CA GLU A 345 -10.89 -9.93 -9.96
C GLU A 345 -11.85 -9.79 -8.76
N LEU A 346 -11.82 -10.75 -7.83
CA LEU A 346 -12.57 -10.69 -6.58
C LEU A 346 -11.63 -10.27 -5.45
N ILE A 347 -11.78 -9.04 -4.95
CA ILE A 347 -10.99 -8.51 -3.83
C ILE A 347 -11.91 -8.11 -2.68
N ALA A 348 -11.73 -8.75 -1.53
CA ALA A 348 -12.08 -8.19 -0.24
C ALA A 348 -10.78 -7.76 0.47
N ASP A 349 -10.63 -6.47 0.76
CA ASP A 349 -9.47 -5.94 1.51
C ASP A 349 -9.69 -6.28 3.00
N PRO A 350 -8.89 -7.13 3.69
CA PRO A 350 -7.48 -6.86 4.05
C PRO A 350 -6.52 -8.10 4.09
N HIS A 351 -5.20 -7.91 3.98
CA HIS A 351 -4.13 -8.96 3.93
C HIS A 351 -2.91 -8.54 4.82
N VAL A 352 -2.04 -9.36 5.44
CA VAL A 352 -1.50 -10.74 5.25
C VAL A 352 -1.30 -11.45 6.61
N ARG A 353 -1.45 -12.79 6.64
CA ARG A 353 -1.16 -13.69 7.78
C ARG A 353 0.26 -14.27 7.71
N THR A 354 0.97 -14.36 8.83
CA THR A 354 2.10 -15.32 9.01
C THR A 354 1.93 -16.16 10.28
N GLN A 355 2.30 -17.44 10.19
CA GLN A 355 2.07 -18.45 11.23
C GLN A 355 3.11 -18.41 12.38
N LYS A 356 2.79 -19.16 13.45
CA LYS A 356 3.52 -19.29 14.72
C LYS A 356 5.01 -19.59 14.54
N LYS A 357 5.87 -18.87 15.29
CA LYS A 357 7.21 -19.35 15.66
C LYS A 357 7.06 -20.53 16.63
N LYS A 358 7.65 -21.68 16.32
CA LYS A 358 8.04 -22.68 17.33
C LYS A 358 9.17 -22.04 18.15
N LYS A 359 9.12 -22.14 19.49
CA LYS A 359 10.19 -21.65 20.37
C LYS A 359 11.49 -22.38 20.00
N GLU A 360 12.43 -21.67 19.40
CA GLU A 360 13.81 -22.13 19.23
C GLU A 360 14.71 -21.13 19.94
N LYS A 361 15.68 -21.65 20.70
CA LYS A 361 16.55 -20.90 21.60
C LYS A 361 17.23 -19.74 20.85
N GLU A 362 17.18 -18.54 21.41
CA GLU A 362 17.94 -17.37 20.97
C GLU A 362 19.44 -17.69 21.00
N LYS A 363 19.98 -18.17 19.88
CA LYS A 363 21.39 -18.02 19.56
C LYS A 363 21.56 -16.63 18.98
N LYS A 364 22.50 -15.84 19.49
CA LYS A 364 22.97 -14.56 18.89
C LYS A 364 23.13 -14.77 17.38
N LYS A 365 22.16 -14.31 16.58
CA LYS A 365 22.20 -14.45 15.12
C LYS A 365 23.03 -13.29 14.58
N LYS A 366 24.09 -13.61 13.83
CA LYS A 366 24.90 -12.65 13.07
C LYS A 366 23.95 -11.81 12.21
N LYS A 367 24.07 -10.47 12.22
CA LYS A 367 23.26 -9.57 11.38
C LYS A 367 23.61 -9.90 9.91
N GLU A 368 22.66 -10.48 9.18
CA GLU A 368 22.78 -10.80 7.76
C GLU A 368 22.58 -9.51 6.93
N SER A 369 23.20 -9.42 5.76
CA SER A 369 23.04 -8.26 4.86
C SER A 369 21.61 -8.17 4.33
N PRO A 370 21.12 -6.97 3.94
CA PRO A 370 19.81 -6.84 3.30
C PRO A 370 19.66 -7.69 2.03
N SER A 371 20.72 -7.79 1.24
CA SER A 371 20.82 -8.64 0.06
C SER A 371 20.68 -10.12 0.39
N ALA A 372 21.31 -10.60 1.46
CA ALA A 372 21.19 -11.99 1.94
C ALA A 372 19.75 -12.34 2.35
N ILE A 373 19.10 -11.46 3.11
CA ILE A 373 17.70 -11.65 3.57
C ILE A 373 16.76 -11.71 2.37
N ARG A 374 16.91 -10.78 1.41
CA ARG A 374 16.15 -10.82 0.16
C ARG A 374 16.40 -12.11 -0.61
N SER A 375 17.66 -12.51 -0.76
CA SER A 375 18.00 -13.74 -1.47
C SER A 375 17.32 -14.94 -0.83
N ALA A 376 17.36 -15.06 0.50
CA ALA A 376 16.74 -16.17 1.22
C ALA A 376 15.22 -16.23 1.00
N ILE A 377 14.55 -15.06 1.00
CA ILE A 377 13.11 -14.95 0.73
C ILE A 377 12.80 -15.38 -0.72
N MET A 378 13.55 -14.86 -1.69
CA MET A 378 13.31 -15.11 -3.11
C MET A 378 13.59 -16.56 -3.49
N THR A 379 14.73 -17.12 -3.09
CA THR A 379 15.17 -18.44 -3.54
C THR A 379 14.37 -19.59 -2.94
N THR A 380 13.69 -19.35 -1.80
CA THR A 380 12.87 -20.34 -1.10
C THR A 380 11.37 -20.19 -1.37
N ALA A 381 10.97 -19.19 -2.15
CA ALA A 381 9.59 -18.95 -2.54
C ALA A 381 9.01 -20.11 -3.38
N ARG A 382 7.69 -20.32 -3.28
CA ARG A 382 6.97 -21.33 -4.08
C ARG A 382 6.22 -20.68 -5.24
N THR A 383 6.13 -21.37 -6.36
CA THR A 383 5.30 -20.97 -7.51
C THR A 383 4.07 -21.86 -7.70
N ARG A 384 3.71 -22.59 -6.65
CA ARG A 384 2.55 -23.47 -6.61
C ARG A 384 1.59 -23.02 -5.53
N ASP A 385 0.30 -23.16 -5.81
CA ASP A 385 -0.77 -22.86 -4.88
C ASP A 385 -0.90 -23.95 -3.78
N ASN A 386 -2.02 -23.92 -3.05
CA ASN A 386 -2.37 -24.94 -2.06
C ASN A 386 -2.88 -26.27 -2.67
N THR A 387 -3.22 -26.28 -3.96
CA THR A 387 -3.62 -27.48 -4.73
C THR A 387 -2.45 -28.13 -5.46
N VAL A 388 -1.23 -27.61 -5.29
CA VAL A 388 0.02 -28.07 -5.93
C VAL A 388 0.09 -27.73 -7.42
N ASN A 389 -0.86 -26.97 -7.94
CA ASN A 389 -0.88 -26.47 -9.30
C ASN A 389 -0.08 -25.16 -9.42
N PRO A 390 0.35 -24.76 -10.64
CA PRO A 390 0.92 -23.44 -10.87
C PRO A 390 0.00 -22.32 -10.34
N MET A 391 0.58 -21.30 -9.72
CA MET A 391 -0.19 -20.12 -9.31
C MET A 391 -0.83 -19.45 -10.54
N MET A 392 -2.07 -18.99 -10.39
CA MET A 392 -2.79 -18.24 -11.42
C MET A 392 -2.73 -16.74 -11.15
N ASN A 393 -2.92 -15.93 -12.19
CA ASN A 393 -3.12 -14.49 -12.07
C ASN A 393 -4.62 -14.15 -11.89
N ALA A 394 -4.96 -12.86 -11.79
CA ALA A 394 -6.33 -12.39 -11.62
C ALA A 394 -7.28 -12.76 -12.78
N SER A 395 -6.73 -13.07 -13.96
CA SER A 395 -7.49 -13.53 -15.14
C SER A 395 -7.59 -15.06 -15.22
N PHE A 396 -7.21 -15.78 -14.16
CA PHE A 396 -7.21 -17.26 -14.09
C PHE A 396 -6.32 -17.96 -15.12
N VAL A 397 -5.28 -17.28 -15.61
CA VAL A 397 -4.22 -17.90 -16.43
C VAL A 397 -2.95 -18.12 -15.60
N GLU A 398 -2.08 -19.04 -16.03
CA GLU A 398 -0.83 -19.33 -15.31
C GLU A 398 -0.02 -18.05 -15.10
N ALA A 399 0.24 -17.72 -13.84
CA ALA A 399 1.00 -16.53 -13.46
C ALA A 399 2.47 -16.69 -13.85
N THR A 400 3.05 -15.60 -14.32
CA THR A 400 4.46 -15.56 -14.71
C THR A 400 5.30 -14.88 -13.62
N PRO A 401 6.64 -14.98 -13.69
CA PRO A 401 7.53 -14.16 -12.89
C PRO A 401 7.27 -12.65 -12.93
N PHE A 402 6.60 -12.11 -13.95
CA PHE A 402 6.18 -10.70 -13.93
C PHE A 402 5.03 -10.43 -12.97
N SER A 403 4.23 -11.43 -12.62
CA SER A 403 3.15 -11.30 -11.64
C SER A 403 3.63 -11.52 -10.20
N TYR A 404 4.38 -12.59 -9.94
CA TYR A 404 4.77 -12.98 -8.56
C TYR A 404 6.27 -12.85 -8.25
N GLY A 405 7.09 -12.39 -9.21
CA GLY A 405 8.55 -12.38 -9.06
C GLY A 405 9.12 -13.79 -8.89
N SER A 406 9.63 -14.09 -7.69
CA SER A 406 10.13 -15.43 -7.35
C SER A 406 9.05 -16.40 -6.86
N GLY A 407 7.87 -15.89 -6.48
CA GLY A 407 6.73 -16.69 -6.03
C GLY A 407 6.22 -16.27 -4.65
N HIS A 408 5.32 -17.07 -4.09
CA HIS A 408 4.75 -16.87 -2.76
C HIS A 408 5.77 -17.21 -1.66
N ILE A 409 5.94 -16.29 -0.69
CA ILE A 409 6.90 -16.40 0.41
C ILE A 409 6.70 -17.66 1.28
N ARG A 410 7.81 -18.23 1.79
CA ARG A 410 7.84 -19.35 2.74
C ARG A 410 8.78 -19.05 3.92
N PRO A 411 8.31 -18.34 4.96
CA PRO A 411 9.17 -17.84 6.04
C PRO A 411 10.04 -18.91 6.69
N ASN A 412 9.47 -20.09 6.99
CA ASN A 412 10.21 -21.19 7.63
C ASN A 412 11.36 -21.72 6.77
N ARG A 413 11.26 -21.64 5.43
CA ARG A 413 12.35 -22.06 4.54
C ARG A 413 13.36 -20.94 4.33
N ALA A 414 12.92 -19.69 4.29
CA ALA A 414 13.81 -18.53 4.22
C ALA A 414 14.73 -18.41 5.45
N MET A 415 14.37 -19.02 6.59
CA MET A 415 15.24 -19.06 7.77
C MET A 415 16.49 -19.95 7.62
N ASP A 416 16.43 -20.95 6.73
CA ASP A 416 17.53 -21.88 6.41
C ASP A 416 17.57 -22.10 4.89
N PRO A 417 18.02 -21.10 4.11
CA PRO A 417 17.98 -21.15 2.64
C PRO A 417 19.08 -22.05 2.06
N GLY A 418 20.09 -22.44 2.84
CA GLY A 418 21.30 -23.13 2.39
C GLY A 418 22.30 -22.20 1.71
N LEU A 419 21.93 -21.63 0.55
CA LEU A 419 22.76 -20.68 -0.20
C LEU A 419 22.05 -19.35 -0.43
N ILE A 420 22.84 -18.28 -0.55
CA ILE A 420 22.36 -16.93 -0.86
C ILE A 420 23.18 -16.26 -1.96
N TYR A 421 22.54 -15.31 -2.65
CA TYR A 421 23.16 -14.33 -3.53
C TYR A 421 23.42 -13.06 -2.70
N ASP A 422 24.65 -12.94 -2.22
CA ASP A 422 25.08 -11.79 -1.42
C ASP A 422 25.57 -10.66 -2.34
N LEU A 423 25.32 -9.42 -1.93
CA LEU A 423 25.67 -8.19 -2.64
C LEU A 423 26.14 -7.16 -1.62
N SER A 424 27.16 -6.41 -1.98
CA SER A 424 27.69 -5.26 -1.25
C SER A 424 27.14 -3.94 -1.81
N ALA A 425 27.35 -2.83 -1.08
CA ALA A 425 27.04 -1.49 -1.57
C ALA A 425 27.74 -1.19 -2.91
N ASN A 426 28.98 -1.66 -3.09
CA ASN A 426 29.74 -1.48 -4.32
C ASN A 426 29.12 -2.22 -5.50
N ASP A 427 28.53 -3.42 -5.30
CA ASP A 427 27.86 -4.13 -6.40
C ASP A 427 26.64 -3.33 -6.93
N TYR A 428 25.97 -2.53 -6.08
CA TYR A 428 24.91 -1.62 -6.52
C TYR A 428 25.47 -0.40 -7.26
N LEU A 429 26.61 0.14 -6.83
CA LEU A 429 27.28 1.23 -7.54
C LEU A 429 27.81 0.78 -8.91
N ASP A 430 28.35 -0.43 -9.01
CA ASP A 430 28.74 -1.07 -10.29
C ASP A 430 27.53 -1.23 -11.21
N PHE A 431 26.38 -1.59 -10.66
CA PHE A 431 25.13 -1.63 -11.41
C PHE A 431 24.76 -0.25 -11.96
N LEU A 432 24.86 0.81 -11.15
CA LEU A 432 24.60 2.18 -11.60
C LEU A 432 25.60 2.62 -12.68
N CYS A 433 26.88 2.27 -12.55
CA CYS A 433 27.87 2.51 -13.60
C CYS A 433 27.49 1.79 -14.91
N ALA A 434 27.05 0.53 -14.83
CA ALA A 434 26.73 -0.30 -16.00
C ALA A 434 25.54 0.22 -16.82
N ILE A 435 24.61 0.95 -16.20
CA ILE A 435 23.45 1.56 -16.87
C ILE A 435 23.71 2.98 -17.37
N GLY A 436 24.91 3.52 -17.13
CA GLY A 436 25.36 4.78 -17.73
C GLY A 436 25.32 6.02 -16.81
N TYR A 437 25.22 5.85 -15.49
CA TYR A 437 25.31 7.00 -14.58
C TYR A 437 26.72 7.60 -14.58
N ASN A 438 26.78 8.93 -14.63
CA ASN A 438 28.03 9.67 -14.62
C ASN A 438 28.71 9.63 -13.26
N LYS A 439 30.05 9.80 -13.26
CA LYS A 439 30.86 9.82 -12.04
C LYS A 439 30.37 10.87 -11.02
N THR A 440 29.98 12.05 -11.48
CA THR A 440 29.47 13.14 -10.62
C THR A 440 28.18 12.74 -9.89
N THR A 441 27.25 12.10 -10.61
CA THR A 441 25.98 11.61 -10.08
C THR A 441 26.20 10.49 -9.05
N ILE A 442 27.11 9.55 -9.34
CA ILE A 442 27.47 8.46 -8.43
C ILE A 442 28.18 9.00 -7.17
N GLN A 443 29.02 10.03 -7.31
CA GLN A 443 29.67 10.68 -6.17
C GLN A 443 28.65 11.31 -5.23
N LEU A 444 27.61 11.95 -5.77
CA LEU A 444 26.51 12.51 -4.98
C LEU A 444 25.76 11.40 -4.21
N PHE A 445 25.53 10.25 -4.85
CA PHE A 445 24.80 9.11 -4.27
C PHE A 445 25.60 8.33 -3.22
N SER A 446 26.92 8.25 -3.37
CA SER A 446 27.78 7.40 -2.54
C SER A 446 28.30 8.07 -1.27
N GLU A 447 28.19 9.41 -1.15
CA GLU A 447 28.62 10.22 0.01
C GLU A 447 30.00 9.82 0.56
N GLY A 448 30.92 9.40 -0.33
CA GLY A 448 32.22 8.86 0.04
C GLY A 448 33.29 9.18 -0.99
N PRO A 449 34.56 9.33 -0.58
CA PRO A 449 35.62 9.73 -1.49
C PRO A 449 35.91 8.59 -2.50
N ASN A 450 35.87 8.94 -3.79
CA ASN A 450 36.53 8.21 -4.88
C ASN A 450 36.00 6.81 -5.25
N TYR A 451 34.68 6.59 -5.31
CA TYR A 451 34.18 5.44 -6.07
C TYR A 451 34.59 5.58 -7.56
N LYS A 452 35.32 4.59 -8.09
CA LYS A 452 35.71 4.54 -9.51
C LYS A 452 34.91 3.44 -10.18
N CYS A 453 34.05 3.82 -11.13
CA CYS A 453 33.35 2.86 -11.96
C CYS A 453 34.34 1.89 -12.63
N PRO A 454 34.01 0.59 -12.70
CA PRO A 454 34.78 -0.37 -13.47
C PRO A 454 34.84 0.05 -14.94
N GLU A 455 35.95 -0.25 -15.61
CA GLU A 455 36.12 0.05 -17.04
C GLU A 455 35.17 -0.76 -17.93
N SER A 456 34.70 -1.92 -17.45
CA SER A 456 33.68 -2.73 -18.10
C SER A 456 32.77 -3.38 -17.06
N ALA A 457 31.61 -2.77 -16.82
CA ALA A 457 30.57 -3.35 -15.96
C ALA A 457 29.44 -3.91 -16.82
N SER A 458 29.10 -5.18 -16.59
CA SER A 458 28.01 -5.87 -17.30
C SER A 458 26.79 -5.92 -16.41
N LEU A 459 25.69 -5.28 -16.85
CA LEU A 459 24.40 -5.33 -16.17
C LEU A 459 23.92 -6.78 -15.93
N LEU A 460 24.26 -7.68 -16.86
CA LEU A 460 23.83 -9.07 -16.82
C LEU A 460 24.52 -9.88 -15.72
N ASP A 461 25.71 -9.45 -15.26
CA ASP A 461 26.50 -10.11 -14.23
C ASP A 461 26.16 -9.64 -12.81
N PHE A 462 25.20 -8.72 -12.66
CA PHE A 462 24.68 -8.30 -11.36
C PHE A 462 24.20 -9.52 -10.56
N ASN A 463 24.75 -9.72 -9.35
CA ASN A 463 24.59 -10.95 -8.56
C ASN A 463 23.20 -11.07 -7.89
N TYR A 464 22.15 -11.00 -8.69
CA TYR A 464 20.76 -11.01 -8.26
C TYR A 464 20.19 -12.45 -8.25
N PRO A 465 19.27 -12.78 -7.32
CA PRO A 465 18.63 -14.10 -7.22
C PRO A 465 17.64 -14.42 -8.35
N SER A 466 17.59 -13.61 -9.41
CA SER A 466 16.91 -13.87 -10.68
C SER A 466 17.80 -13.50 -11.86
N ILE A 467 17.52 -14.07 -13.02
CA ILE A 467 18.27 -13.80 -14.26
C ILE A 467 17.31 -13.24 -15.30
N SER A 468 17.57 -12.02 -15.76
CA SER A 468 16.79 -11.34 -16.79
C SER A 468 17.70 -11.00 -17.97
N VAL A 469 17.33 -11.43 -19.18
CA VAL A 469 18.03 -11.09 -20.42
C VAL A 469 17.04 -10.35 -21.33
N PRO A 470 17.12 -9.01 -21.44
CA PRO A 470 16.15 -8.21 -22.19
C PRO A 470 16.26 -8.40 -23.70
N ARG A 471 17.43 -8.82 -24.21
CA ARG A 471 17.63 -9.08 -25.63
C ARG A 471 18.60 -10.22 -25.84
N LEU A 472 18.09 -11.36 -26.34
CA LEU A 472 18.93 -12.50 -26.69
C LEU A 472 19.12 -12.60 -28.22
N SER A 473 20.32 -12.26 -28.69
CA SER A 473 20.76 -12.51 -30.07
C SER A 473 21.88 -13.56 -30.08
N GLY A 474 21.53 -14.82 -30.38
CA GLY A 474 22.49 -15.92 -30.40
C GLY A 474 22.69 -16.53 -29.02
N SER A 475 23.78 -16.17 -28.33
CA SER A 475 24.14 -16.72 -27.02
C SER A 475 24.66 -15.64 -26.09
N VAL A 476 24.27 -15.71 -24.82
CA VAL A 476 24.79 -14.85 -23.75
C VAL A 476 25.20 -15.70 -22.57
N THR A 477 26.29 -15.33 -21.90
CA THR A 477 26.74 -15.99 -20.69
C THR A 477 26.72 -14.98 -19.55
N VAL A 478 26.11 -15.36 -18.43
CA VAL A 478 26.04 -14.54 -17.22
C VAL A 478 26.71 -15.27 -16.07
N THR A 479 27.33 -14.53 -15.16
CA THR A 479 28.04 -15.05 -14.00
C THR A 479 27.27 -14.73 -12.73
N ARG A 480 27.23 -15.68 -11.80
CA ARG A 480 26.63 -15.52 -10.48
C ARG A 480 27.54 -16.10 -9.40
N ARG A 481 27.42 -15.58 -8.19
CA ARG A 481 28.15 -16.01 -7.00
C ARG A 481 27.17 -16.43 -5.92
N LEU A 482 27.37 -17.63 -5.39
CA LEU A 482 26.60 -18.18 -4.27
C LEU A 482 27.48 -18.29 -3.04
N LYS A 483 26.95 -17.87 -1.90
CA LYS A 483 27.56 -17.98 -0.59
C LYS A 483 26.84 -19.03 0.22
N ASN A 484 27.58 -19.95 0.83
CA ASN A 484 27.00 -20.93 1.73
C ASN A 484 26.73 -20.32 3.12
N VAL A 485 25.48 -20.35 3.56
CA VAL A 485 25.06 -19.93 4.91
C VAL A 485 24.57 -21.10 5.76
N GLY A 486 24.42 -22.27 5.16
CA GLY A 486 24.06 -23.51 5.83
C GLY A 486 25.27 -24.38 6.15
N SER A 487 24.98 -25.64 6.51
CA SER A 487 26.03 -26.65 6.72
C SER A 487 26.80 -26.93 5.41
N PRO A 488 28.09 -27.31 5.48
CA PRO A 488 28.84 -27.76 4.31
C PRO A 488 28.08 -28.82 3.51
N GLY A 489 28.11 -28.71 2.19
CA GLY A 489 27.27 -29.51 1.32
C GLY A 489 27.64 -29.41 -0.14
N THR A 490 27.13 -30.35 -0.93
CA THR A 490 27.29 -30.40 -2.38
C THR A 490 25.95 -30.15 -3.04
N TYR A 491 25.87 -29.12 -3.86
CA TYR A 491 24.67 -28.71 -4.56
C TYR A 491 24.77 -29.08 -6.03
N ALA A 492 23.77 -29.79 -6.54
CA ALA A 492 23.62 -30.07 -7.96
C ALA A 492 22.56 -29.15 -8.58
N VAL A 493 22.83 -28.68 -9.79
CA VAL A 493 21.91 -27.78 -10.50
C VAL A 493 20.82 -28.55 -11.24
N ARG A 494 19.60 -28.03 -11.21
CA ARG A 494 18.46 -28.46 -12.02
C ARG A 494 17.91 -27.28 -12.80
N ILE A 495 17.58 -27.50 -14.07
CA ILE A 495 17.13 -26.48 -14.99
C ILE A 495 15.66 -26.74 -15.34
N LYS A 496 14.79 -25.75 -15.11
CA LYS A 496 13.42 -25.73 -15.65
C LYS A 496 13.50 -25.21 -17.09
N ARG A 497 13.02 -26.02 -18.03
CA ARG A 497 13.05 -25.74 -19.46
C ARG A 497 12.38 -24.40 -19.79
N ALA A 498 13.03 -23.61 -20.63
CA ALA A 498 12.53 -22.39 -21.26
C ALA A 498 12.24 -22.69 -22.74
N ASN A 499 11.04 -22.38 -23.23
CA ASN A 499 10.67 -22.68 -24.61
C ASN A 499 11.53 -21.86 -25.60
N GLY A 500 12.13 -22.53 -26.60
CA GLY A 500 12.98 -21.86 -27.60
C GLY A 500 14.39 -21.48 -27.15
N ILE A 501 14.77 -21.73 -25.89
CA ILE A 501 16.09 -21.37 -25.34
C ILE A 501 16.74 -22.60 -24.70
N SER A 502 18.01 -22.85 -25.01
CA SER A 502 18.86 -23.78 -24.26
C SER A 502 19.58 -23.04 -23.14
N VAL A 503 19.49 -23.57 -21.93
CA VAL A 503 20.18 -23.08 -20.73
C VAL A 503 21.23 -24.13 -20.35
N SER A 504 22.47 -23.73 -20.17
CA SER A 504 23.56 -24.58 -19.65
C SER A 504 24.29 -23.88 -18.51
N VAL A 505 24.78 -24.66 -17.53
CA VAL A 505 25.37 -24.13 -16.30
C VAL A 505 26.71 -24.81 -16.05
N GLU A 506 27.74 -24.01 -15.76
CA GLU A 506 29.10 -24.49 -15.53
C GLU A 506 29.73 -23.82 -14.28
N PRO A 507 30.22 -24.60 -13.29
CA PRO A 507 30.07 -26.04 -13.16
C PRO A 507 28.61 -26.44 -12.87
N ASN A 508 28.23 -27.69 -13.12
CA ASN A 508 26.88 -28.20 -12.80
C ASN A 508 26.74 -28.67 -11.34
N VAL A 509 27.85 -28.71 -10.59
CA VAL A 509 27.93 -29.09 -9.18
C VAL A 509 28.82 -28.10 -8.44
N LEU A 510 28.35 -27.59 -7.30
CA LEU A 510 29.10 -26.72 -6.40
C LEU A 510 29.30 -27.41 -5.06
N ARG A 511 30.56 -27.51 -4.61
CA ARG A 511 30.92 -28.11 -3.32
C ARG A 511 31.41 -27.03 -2.37
N PHE A 512 30.75 -26.89 -1.23
CA PHE A 512 31.10 -25.99 -0.16
C PHE A 512 31.61 -26.79 1.04
N LYS A 513 32.82 -26.47 1.50
CA LYS A 513 33.52 -27.10 2.62
C LYS A 513 33.26 -26.40 3.95
N SER A 514 32.89 -25.12 3.92
CA SER A 514 32.70 -24.31 5.13
C SER A 514 31.55 -23.30 4.99
N VAL A 515 31.08 -22.78 6.12
CA VAL A 515 30.09 -21.69 6.17
C VAL A 515 30.79 -20.38 5.77
N GLY A 516 30.17 -19.61 4.89
CA GLY A 516 30.70 -18.36 4.36
C GLY A 516 31.54 -18.52 3.09
N GLU A 517 31.82 -19.75 2.64
CA GLU A 517 32.51 -19.99 1.38
C GLU A 517 31.64 -19.55 0.20
N GLU A 518 32.27 -18.85 -0.75
CA GLU A 518 31.63 -18.37 -1.97
C GLU A 518 32.12 -19.15 -3.19
N LYS A 519 31.21 -19.47 -4.11
CA LYS A 519 31.51 -20.12 -5.37
C LYS A 519 30.79 -19.44 -6.52
N SER A 520 31.49 -19.25 -7.62
CA SER A 520 30.95 -18.70 -8.85
C SER A 520 30.49 -19.81 -9.80
N PHE A 521 29.48 -19.51 -10.60
CA PHE A 521 29.05 -20.34 -11.72
C PHE A 521 28.61 -19.46 -12.89
N ARG A 522 28.70 -20.01 -14.09
CA ARG A 522 28.27 -19.37 -15.34
C ARG A 522 27.00 -20.02 -15.84
N VAL A 523 26.07 -19.20 -16.34
CA VAL A 523 24.84 -19.64 -17.01
C VAL A 523 24.89 -19.14 -18.44
N THR A 524 24.92 -20.06 -19.40
CA THR A 524 24.86 -19.74 -20.82
C THR A 524 23.45 -19.97 -21.33
N LEU A 525 22.87 -18.93 -21.92
CA LEU A 525 21.55 -18.89 -22.53
C LEU A 525 21.75 -18.77 -24.04
N LYS A 526 21.29 -19.77 -24.80
CA LYS A 526 21.43 -19.80 -26.26
C LYS A 526 20.07 -19.99 -26.93
N ALA A 527 19.76 -19.14 -27.89
CA ALA A 527 18.56 -19.25 -28.69
C ALA A 527 18.65 -20.47 -29.60
N LYS A 528 17.59 -21.29 -29.66
CA LYS A 528 17.55 -22.47 -30.52
C LYS A 528 17.16 -22.07 -31.96
N PRO A 529 17.81 -22.64 -33.00
CA PRO A 529 17.39 -22.47 -34.39
C PRO A 529 15.95 -22.96 -34.60
N LYS A 530 15.12 -22.23 -35.35
CA LYS A 530 13.68 -22.54 -35.49
C LYS A 530 13.41 -23.86 -36.22
N ARG A 531 12.64 -24.77 -35.59
CA ARG A 531 11.47 -25.41 -36.23
C ARG A 531 10.26 -24.92 -35.42
N GLY A 532 9.60 -23.85 -35.88
CA GLY A 532 8.38 -23.30 -35.25
C GLY A 532 8.50 -21.95 -34.53
N GLY A 533 9.69 -21.51 -34.12
CA GLY A 533 9.96 -20.13 -33.68
C GLY A 533 9.34 -19.64 -32.37
N VAL A 534 10.14 -18.93 -31.59
CA VAL A 534 9.59 -17.92 -30.65
C VAL A 534 9.03 -16.78 -31.51
N ALA A 535 7.80 -16.35 -31.26
CA ALA A 535 7.25 -15.20 -31.96
C ALA A 535 8.06 -13.96 -31.57
N LYS A 536 8.26 -13.05 -32.52
CA LYS A 536 8.96 -11.78 -32.25
C LYS A 536 8.21 -11.04 -31.13
N GLY A 537 8.91 -10.60 -30.08
CA GLY A 537 8.31 -9.84 -28.99
C GLY A 537 7.94 -10.64 -27.74
N ASP A 538 8.00 -11.98 -27.77
CA ASP A 538 7.59 -12.80 -26.62
C ASP A 538 8.69 -12.94 -25.55
N TYR A 539 8.24 -12.90 -24.29
CA TYR A 539 9.04 -13.28 -23.13
C TYR A 539 8.96 -14.79 -22.87
N VAL A 540 10.11 -15.40 -22.62
CA VAL A 540 10.24 -16.81 -22.28
C VAL A 540 10.66 -16.94 -20.81
N PHE A 541 9.97 -17.83 -20.10
CA PHE A 541 10.20 -18.09 -18.69
C PHE A 541 10.84 -19.47 -18.47
N GLY A 542 11.83 -19.50 -17.57
CA GLY A 542 12.51 -20.72 -17.14
C GLY A 542 12.93 -20.62 -15.68
N GLY A 543 13.86 -21.46 -15.27
CA GLY A 543 14.38 -21.39 -13.91
C GLY A 543 15.60 -22.27 -13.67
N LEU A 544 16.36 -21.87 -12.67
CA LEU A 544 17.52 -22.57 -12.13
C LEU A 544 17.19 -23.03 -10.71
N THR A 545 17.64 -24.20 -10.29
CA THR A 545 17.51 -24.64 -8.89
C THR A 545 18.75 -25.41 -8.46
N TRP A 546 19.46 -24.89 -7.47
CA TRP A 546 20.51 -25.63 -6.78
C TRP A 546 19.91 -26.44 -5.63
N SER A 547 20.29 -27.71 -5.51
CA SER A 547 19.80 -28.56 -4.41
C SER A 547 20.86 -29.55 -3.94
N ASP A 548 20.94 -29.71 -2.62
CA ASP A 548 21.69 -30.74 -1.91
C ASP A 548 20.78 -31.88 -1.41
N GLY A 549 19.52 -31.92 -1.89
CA GLY A 549 18.46 -32.83 -1.43
C GLY A 549 17.60 -32.30 -0.29
N LYS A 550 18.06 -31.30 0.48
CA LYS A 550 17.32 -30.67 1.59
C LYS A 550 16.91 -29.23 1.24
N HIS A 551 17.87 -28.44 0.77
CA HIS A 551 17.71 -27.07 0.36
C HIS A 551 17.41 -27.00 -1.13
N TYR A 552 16.65 -25.97 -1.53
CA TYR A 552 16.23 -25.76 -2.90
C TYR A 552 16.32 -24.27 -3.17
N VAL A 553 17.40 -23.86 -3.82
CA VAL A 553 17.76 -22.46 -4.06
C VAL A 553 17.35 -22.14 -5.50
N ARG A 554 16.12 -21.64 -5.67
CA ARG A 554 15.50 -21.42 -6.97
C ARG A 554 15.70 -19.98 -7.46
N SER A 555 16.08 -19.82 -8.72
CA SER A 555 16.14 -18.52 -9.40
C SER A 555 15.30 -18.54 -10.68
N PRO A 556 14.32 -17.64 -10.86
CA PRO A 556 13.60 -17.52 -12.12
C PRO A 556 14.51 -16.97 -13.21
N ILE A 557 14.30 -17.44 -14.44
CA ILE A 557 14.98 -16.94 -15.65
C ILE A 557 13.90 -16.33 -16.56
N VAL A 558 14.13 -15.09 -16.99
CA VAL A 558 13.28 -14.39 -17.97
C VAL A 558 14.14 -13.96 -19.14
N VAL A 559 13.72 -14.26 -20.35
CA VAL A 559 14.44 -13.86 -21.56
C VAL A 559 13.46 -13.28 -22.58
N ALA A 560 13.74 -12.08 -23.08
CA ALA A 560 13.04 -11.54 -24.24
C ALA A 560 13.75 -11.95 -25.53
N SER A 561 12.96 -12.42 -26.50
CA SER A 561 13.46 -12.66 -27.86
C SER A 561 13.87 -11.35 -28.51
N ALA A 562 14.88 -11.35 -29.39
CA ALA A 562 15.36 -10.14 -30.05
C ALA A 562 14.30 -9.52 -30.99
N ALA A 563 13.40 -8.70 -30.42
CA ALA A 563 12.59 -7.62 -31.00
C ALA A 563 11.49 -7.16 -30.00
N ALA A 564 11.86 -6.84 -28.76
CA ALA A 564 10.95 -6.22 -27.77
C ALA A 564 11.63 -4.96 -27.20
N VAL A 565 11.66 -3.89 -27.99
CA VAL A 565 11.79 -2.50 -27.54
C VAL A 565 10.87 -1.68 -28.42
#